data_AF-A0A1B0ZP42-F1
#
_entry.id   AF-A0A1B0ZP42-F1
#
_cell.length_a   1.000
_cell.length_b   1.000
_cell.length_c   1.000
_cell.angle_alpha   90.00
_cell.angle_beta   90.00
_cell.angle_gamma   90.00
#
_symmetry.space_group_name_H-M   'P 1'
#
loop_
_entity.id
_entity.type
_entity.pdbx_description
1 polymer ?
#
loop_
_entity_poly.entity_id
_entity_poly.type
_entity_poly.pdbx_seq_one_letter_code
_entity_poly.pdbx_strand_id
1 'polypeptide(L)'
;MDETGLVDWLSNLIGGAATTLVGASLGRLMWHSGEVRKGQRRFFGPELLWEIPVAFGMAIIGEAIASYLGASATVSTGIVALAAYIGPRGAEVLLAKWLTRAKP
;
A
#
# COMPACT_ATOMS: atom_id res chain seq x y z
N MET A 1 -11.06 -22.60 -17.43
CA MET A 1 -9.74 -22.85 -16.82
C MET A 1 -8.74 -22.66 -17.94
N ASP A 2 -7.85 -21.68 -17.75
CA ASP A 2 -6.66 -21.32 -18.56
C ASP A 2 -6.96 -20.87 -20.01
N GLU A 3 -6.83 -19.61 -20.42
CA GLU A 3 -5.66 -18.72 -20.30
C GLU A 3 -6.09 -17.27 -19.96
N THR A 4 -6.15 -16.91 -18.67
CA THR A 4 -6.01 -15.50 -18.28
C THR A 4 -4.55 -15.14 -18.53
N GLY A 5 -4.23 -14.81 -19.78
CA GLY A 5 -2.86 -14.74 -20.28
C GLY A 5 -2.01 -13.82 -19.41
N LEU A 6 -0.74 -14.19 -19.21
CA LEU A 6 0.26 -13.37 -18.52
C LEU A 6 0.29 -11.95 -19.09
N VAL A 7 0.00 -11.80 -20.39
CA VAL A 7 -0.13 -10.53 -21.10
C VAL A 7 -1.38 -9.74 -20.70
N ASP A 8 -2.53 -10.39 -20.52
CA ASP A 8 -3.77 -9.75 -20.05
C ASP A 8 -3.67 -9.35 -18.57
N TRP A 9 -3.03 -10.19 -17.76
CA TRP A 9 -2.67 -9.87 -16.38
C TRP A 9 -1.69 -8.69 -16.32
N LEU A 10 -0.62 -8.70 -17.14
CA LEU A 10 0.32 -7.57 -17.27
C LEU A 10 -0.35 -6.31 -17.82
N SER A 11 -1.28 -6.41 -18.76
CA SER A 11 -1.94 -5.25 -19.37
C SER A 11 -2.91 -4.57 -18.40
N ASN A 12 -3.66 -5.37 -17.63
CA ASN A 12 -4.44 -4.87 -16.49
C ASN A 12 -3.54 -4.31 -15.37
N LEU A 13 -2.36 -4.91 -15.16
CA LEU A 13 -1.33 -4.37 -14.26
C LEU A 13 -0.77 -3.02 -14.73
N ILE A 14 -0.54 -2.86 -16.03
CA ILE A 14 0.11 -1.66 -16.59
C ILE A 14 -0.87 -0.50 -16.70
N GLY A 15 -2.17 -0.74 -16.91
CA GLY A 15 -3.18 0.31 -16.94
C GLY A 15 -3.66 0.72 -15.53
N GLY A 16 -4.40 -0.19 -14.87
CA GLY A 16 -4.98 0.06 -13.56
C GLY A 16 -3.92 0.02 -12.46
N ALA A 17 -3.09 -1.01 -12.45
CA ALA A 17 -2.13 -1.18 -11.36
C ALA A 17 -0.94 -0.20 -11.42
N ALA A 18 -0.64 0.45 -12.54
CA ALA A 18 0.32 1.55 -12.57
C ALA A 18 -0.20 2.76 -11.77
N THR A 19 -1.48 3.09 -11.92
CA THR A 19 -2.13 4.15 -11.14
C THR A 19 -2.18 3.79 -9.66
N THR A 20 -2.48 2.53 -9.36
CA THR A 20 -2.42 1.94 -8.01
C THR A 20 -1.00 1.97 -7.42
N LEU A 21 0.03 1.68 -8.21
CA LEU A 21 1.44 1.72 -7.81
C LEU A 21 1.91 3.15 -7.54
N VAL A 22 1.48 4.11 -8.36
CA VAL A 22 1.71 5.53 -8.09
C VAL A 22 1.02 5.93 -6.79
N GLY A 23 -0.24 5.52 -6.59
CA GLY A 23 -0.96 5.75 -5.33
C GLY A 23 -0.26 5.13 -4.10
N ALA A 24 0.21 3.89 -4.22
CA ALA A 24 0.97 3.20 -3.18
C ALA A 24 2.30 3.90 -2.88
N SER A 25 3.03 4.30 -3.92
CA SER A 25 4.30 5.01 -3.81
C SER A 25 4.11 6.37 -3.16
N LEU A 26 3.06 7.11 -3.53
CA LEU A 26 2.68 8.37 -2.90
C LEU A 26 2.31 8.16 -1.43
N GLY A 27 1.53 7.13 -1.10
CA GLY A 27 1.21 6.77 0.28
C GLY A 27 2.46 6.50 1.12
N ARG A 28 3.42 5.71 0.61
CA ARG A 28 4.70 5.47 1.29
C ARG A 28 5.54 6.74 1.42
N LEU A 29 5.61 7.57 0.37
CA LEU A 29 6.32 8.85 0.40
C LEU A 29 5.74 9.80 1.44
N MET A 30 4.41 9.86 1.58
CA MET A 30 3.75 10.68 2.60
C MET A 30 4.14 10.25 4.02
N TRP A 31 4.20 8.94 4.28
CA TRP A 31 4.64 8.41 5.56
C TRP A 31 6.13 8.70 5.83
N HIS A 32 7.00 8.40 4.85
CA HIS A 32 8.44 8.62 4.96
C HIS A 32 8.78 10.10 5.15
N SER A 33 8.10 10.99 4.45
CA SER A 33 8.24 12.45 4.63
C SER A 33 7.89 12.89 6.05
N GLY A 34 6.89 12.25 6.66
CA GLY A 34 6.52 12.48 8.06
C GLY A 34 7.62 12.05 9.05
N GLU A 35 8.25 10.90 8.81
CA GLU A 35 9.35 10.38 9.64
C GLU A 35 10.62 11.22 9.51
N VAL A 36 10.92 11.71 8.31
CA VAL A 36 12.02 12.64 8.05
C VAL A 36 11.79 13.97 8.77
N ARG A 37 10.56 14.50 8.73
CA ARG A 37 10.21 15.74 9.43
C ARG A 37 10.36 15.63 10.95
N LYS A 38 10.19 14.44 11.51
CA LYS A 38 10.42 14.15 12.94
C LYS A 38 11.91 13.92 13.28
N GLY A 39 12.81 14.01 12.31
CA GLY A 39 14.24 13.78 12.50
C GLY A 39 14.62 12.32 12.78
N GLN A 40 13.68 11.38 12.60
CA GLN A 40 13.90 9.97 12.91
C GLN A 40 14.58 9.21 11.76
N ARG A 41 14.59 9.77 10.54
CA ARG A 41 15.20 9.17 9.32
C ARG A 41 15.76 10.21 8.35
N ARG A 42 16.71 9.82 7.49
CA ARG A 42 17.21 10.64 6.36
C ARG A 42 16.29 10.48 5.16
N PHE A 43 16.03 11.56 4.41
CA PHE A 43 15.09 11.56 3.27
C PHE A 43 15.58 10.68 2.12
N PHE A 44 16.87 10.79 1.76
CA PHE A 44 17.54 9.93 0.78
C PHE A 44 18.51 9.00 1.52
N GLY A 45 18.14 7.72 1.62
CA GLY A 45 18.94 6.65 2.21
C GLY A 45 18.60 5.30 1.58
N PRO A 46 19.38 4.24 1.85
CA PRO A 46 19.10 2.89 1.36
C PRO A 46 17.71 2.39 1.80
N GLU A 47 17.19 2.94 2.89
CA GLU A 47 15.84 2.63 3.38
C GLU A 47 14.74 2.97 2.38
N LEU A 48 14.91 4.00 1.54
CA LEU A 48 13.92 4.40 0.54
C LEU A 48 13.72 3.30 -0.53
N LEU A 49 14.80 2.61 -0.92
CA LEU A 49 14.74 1.49 -1.86
C LEU A 49 13.97 0.31 -1.28
N TRP A 50 14.09 0.08 0.02
CA TRP A 50 13.34 -0.96 0.73
C TRP A 50 11.86 -0.62 0.89
N GLU A 51 11.44 0.62 0.63
CA GLU A 51 10.01 0.98 0.63
C GLU A 51 9.29 0.51 -0.63
N ILE A 52 10.01 0.27 -1.73
CA ILE A 52 9.42 -0.17 -3.00
C ILE A 52 8.76 -1.55 -2.84
N PRO A 53 9.45 -2.60 -2.36
CA PRO A 53 8.81 -3.90 -2.12
C PRO A 53 7.63 -3.83 -1.16
N VAL A 54 7.72 -2.96 -0.14
CA VAL A 54 6.64 -2.76 0.83
C VAL A 54 5.43 -2.11 0.16
N ALA A 55 5.64 -1.11 -0.70
CA ALA A 55 4.57 -0.49 -1.49
C ALA A 55 3.87 -1.52 -2.40
N PHE A 56 4.64 -2.39 -3.05
CA PHE A 56 4.09 -3.50 -3.84
C PHE A 56 3.24 -4.46 -3.00
N GLY A 57 3.75 -4.89 -1.85
CA GLY A 57 3.00 -5.75 -0.93
C GLY A 57 1.69 -5.10 -0.48
N MET A 58 1.73 -3.81 -0.14
CA MET A 58 0.54 -3.07 0.26
C MET A 58 -0.44 -2.81 -0.89
N ALA A 59 0.05 -2.66 -2.11
CA ALA A 59 -0.80 -2.58 -3.29
C ALA A 59 -1.59 -3.87 -3.50
N ILE A 60 -0.95 -5.03 -3.39
CA ILE A 60 -1.62 -6.33 -3.49
C ILE A 60 -2.69 -6.47 -2.40
N ILE A 61 -2.37 -6.12 -1.15
CA ILE A 61 -3.31 -6.21 -0.02
C ILE A 61 -4.50 -5.26 -0.23
N GLY A 62 -4.24 -4.00 -0.59
CA GLY A 62 -5.29 -3.00 -0.79
C GLY A 62 -6.20 -3.36 -1.97
N GLU A 63 -5.65 -3.89 -3.07
CA GLU A 63 -6.43 -4.35 -4.23
C GLU A 63 -7.30 -5.57 -3.88
N ALA A 64 -6.79 -6.50 -3.07
CA ALA A 64 -7.57 -7.63 -2.59
C ALA A 64 -8.75 -7.19 -1.71
N ILE A 65 -8.53 -6.21 -0.82
CA ILE A 65 -9.60 -5.61 0.00
C ILE A 65 -10.62 -4.91 -0.90
N ALA A 66 -10.17 -4.11 -1.87
CA ALA A 66 -11.03 -3.40 -2.78
C ALA A 66 -11.88 -4.35 -3.63
N SER A 67 -11.28 -5.43 -4.13
CA SER A 67 -11.98 -6.49 -4.87
C SER A 67 -13.06 -7.16 -4.01
N TYR A 68 -12.74 -7.51 -2.76
CA TYR A 68 -13.73 -8.08 -1.83
C TYR A 68 -14.91 -7.15 -1.58
N LEU A 69 -14.68 -5.84 -1.54
CA LEU A 69 -15.73 -4.83 -1.34
C LEU A 69 -16.49 -4.46 -2.62
N GLY A 70 -16.12 -5.00 -3.79
CA GLY A 70 -16.68 -4.59 -5.07
C GLY A 70 -16.39 -3.12 -5.42
N ALA A 71 -15.27 -2.59 -4.93
CA ALA A 71 -14.92 -1.19 -5.09
C ALA A 71 -14.60 -0.84 -6.56
N SER A 72 -14.96 0.36 -6.98
CA SER A 72 -14.56 0.89 -8.30
C SER A 72 -13.05 1.16 -8.35
N ALA A 73 -12.48 1.25 -9.55
CA ALA A 73 -11.03 1.44 -9.74
C ALA A 73 -10.45 2.66 -8.98
N THR A 74 -11.16 3.78 -8.97
CA THR A 74 -10.76 4.97 -8.22
C THR A 74 -10.74 4.73 -6.71
N VAL A 75 -11.74 4.02 -6.19
CA VAL A 75 -11.83 3.67 -4.77
C VAL A 75 -10.74 2.65 -4.40
N SER A 76 -10.47 1.67 -5.28
CA SER A 76 -9.37 0.71 -5.12
C SER A 76 -8.02 1.42 -4.98
N THR A 77 -7.74 2.38 -5.87
CA THR A 77 -6.52 3.20 -5.81
C THR A 77 -6.40 3.94 -4.46
N GLY A 78 -7.51 4.48 -3.96
CA GLY A 78 -7.56 5.15 -2.65
C GLY A 78 -7.31 4.19 -1.48
N ILE A 79 -7.90 2.99 -1.53
CA ILE A 79 -7.67 1.94 -0.51
C ILE A 79 -6.21 1.52 -0.50
N VAL A 80 -5.61 1.32 -1.68
CA VAL A 80 -4.19 0.98 -1.80
C VAL A 80 -3.29 2.11 -1.29
N ALA A 81 -3.55 3.35 -1.67
CA ALA A 81 -2.79 4.50 -1.18
C ALA A 81 -2.87 4.60 0.36
N LEU A 82 -4.04 4.35 0.95
CA LEU A 82 -4.24 4.30 2.40
C LEU A 82 -3.46 3.15 3.04
N ALA A 83 -3.54 1.93 2.49
CA ALA A 83 -2.83 0.77 2.99
C ALA A 83 -1.30 1.00 2.96
N ALA A 84 -0.81 1.58 1.87
CA ALA A 84 0.59 1.95 1.72
C ALA A 84 1.01 3.06 2.71
N TYR A 85 0.17 4.07 2.93
CA TYR A 85 0.40 5.12 3.91
C TYR A 85 0.53 4.59 5.33
N ILE A 86 -0.36 3.67 5.74
CA ILE A 86 -0.30 3.02 7.05
C ILE A 86 0.97 2.15 7.14
N GLY A 87 1.23 1.34 6.12
CA GLY A 87 2.37 0.43 6.08
C GLY A 87 2.33 -0.67 7.16
N PRO A 88 3.30 -1.60 7.17
CA PRO A 88 3.28 -2.75 8.07
C PRO A 88 3.34 -2.35 9.55
N ARG A 89 4.17 -1.36 9.87
CA ARG A 89 4.30 -0.80 11.23
C ARG A 89 3.05 -0.05 11.69
N GLY A 90 2.40 0.71 10.80
CA GLY A 90 1.15 1.37 11.15
C GLY A 90 0.04 0.36 11.43
N ALA A 91 -0.01 -0.73 10.64
CA ALA A 91 -0.96 -1.82 10.85
C ALA A 91 -0.71 -2.53 12.20
N GLU A 92 0.55 -2.81 12.54
CA GLU A 92 0.94 -3.38 13.83
C GLU A 92 0.49 -2.50 15.00
N VAL A 93 0.72 -1.19 14.94
CA VAL A 93 0.29 -0.25 15.98
C VAL A 93 -1.23 -0.17 16.10
N LEU A 94 -1.95 -0.13 14.97
CA LEU A 94 -3.41 -0.12 14.96
C LEU A 94 -3.98 -1.40 15.56
N LEU A 95 -3.42 -2.56 15.18
CA LEU A 95 -3.82 -3.85 15.70
C LEU A 95 -3.53 -3.95 17.20
N ALA A 96 -2.33 -3.55 17.64
CA ALA A 96 -1.97 -3.55 19.06
C ALA A 96 -2.91 -2.66 19.87
N LYS A 97 -3.22 -1.45 19.41
CA LYS A 97 -4.17 -0.54 20.07
C LYS A 97 -5.60 -1.10 20.09
N TRP A 98 -6.01 -1.78 19.03
CA TRP A 98 -7.34 -2.40 18.96
C TRP A 98 -7.45 -3.56 19.97
N LEU A 99 -6.43 -4.43 20.03
CA LEU A 99 -6.36 -5.54 20.98
C LEU A 99 -6.27 -5.07 22.44
N THR A 100 -5.50 -4.02 22.73
CA THR A 100 -5.42 -3.49 24.11
C THR A 100 -6.69 -2.77 24.54
N ARG A 101 -7.42 -2.15 23.61
CA ARG A 101 -8.73 -1.54 23.88
C ARG A 101 -9.86 -2.58 23.99
N ALA A 102 -9.69 -3.75 23.39
CA ALA A 102 -10.61 -4.88 23.49
C ALA A 102 -10.40 -5.72 24.76
N LYS A 103 -9.37 -5.42 25.55
CA LYS A 103 -9.20 -6.01 26.88
C LYS A 103 -10.17 -5.29 27.84
N PRO A 104 -11.13 -5.99 28.46
CA PRO A 104 -12.07 -5.40 29.40
C PRO A 104 -11.38 -4.81 30.64
#